data_AF-A0A958QX94-F1
#
_entry.id   AF-A0A958QX94-F1
#
_cell.length_a   1.000
_cell.length_b   1.000
_cell.length_c   1.000
_cell.angle_alpha   90.00
_cell.angle_beta   90.00
_cell.angle_gamma   90.00
#
_symmetry.space_group_name_H-M   'P 1'
#
loop_
_entity.id
_entity.type
_entity.pdbx_description
1 polymer ?
#
loop_
_entity_poly.entity_id
_entity_poly.type
_entity_poly.pdbx_seq_one_letter_code
_entity_poly.pdbx_strand_id
1 'polypeptide(L)' 'MSTALDNSSLLSTLASVRGSGGKIVFTNGCFDILHVGHTRYLAQARALGALLVVGLNSDESIRG' A
#
# COMPACT_ATOMS: atom_id res chain seq x y z
N MET A 1 -5.34 -9.00 7.48
CA MET A 1 -4.99 -9.73 6.24
C MET A 1 -4.27 -8.76 5.31
N SER A 2 -3.02 -9.04 4.98
CA SER A 2 -2.28 -8.40 3.87
C SER A 2 -2.22 -9.43 2.74
N THR A 3 -2.91 -9.17 1.64
CA THR A 3 -2.98 -10.09 0.49
C THR A 3 -2.39 -9.36 -0.71
N ALA A 4 -1.45 -9.99 -1.42
CA ALA A 4 -1.06 -9.53 -2.75
C ALA A 4 -2.28 -9.69 -3.67
N LEU A 5 -2.76 -8.60 -4.25
CA LEU A 5 -3.95 -8.59 -5.09
C LEU A 5 -3.54 -8.62 -6.56
N ASP A 6 -4.23 -9.42 -7.37
CA ASP A 6 -4.21 -9.26 -8.82
C ASP A 6 -4.92 -7.95 -9.22
N ASN A 7 -4.74 -7.52 -10.48
CA ASN A 7 -5.27 -6.25 -10.96
C ASN A 7 -6.80 -6.16 -10.84
N SER A 8 -7.54 -7.24 -11.12
CA SER A 8 -9.00 -7.24 -11.06
C SER A 8 -9.50 -7.15 -9.62
N SER A 9 -8.88 -7.91 -8.71
CA SER A 9 -9.17 -7.85 -7.27
C SER A 9 -8.79 -6.50 -6.65
N LEU A 10 -7.70 -5.89 -7.10
CA LEU A 10 -7.32 -4.54 -6.69
C LEU A 10 -8.37 -3.52 -7.14
N LEU A 11 -8.75 -3.53 -8.42
CA LEU A 11 -9.73 -2.59 -8.97
C LEU A 11 -11.09 -2.70 -8.27
N SER A 12 -11.58 -3.91 -8.01
CA SER A 12 -12.85 -4.12 -7.29
C SER A 12 -12.79 -3.60 -5.85
N THR A 13 -11.68 -3.83 -5.15
CA THR A 13 -11.46 -3.30 -3.79
C THR A 13 -11.44 -1.77 -3.78
N LEU A 14 -10.72 -1.16 -4.72
CA LEU A 14 -10.65 0.30 -4.86
C LEU A 14 -12.03 0.90 -5.15
N ALA A 15 -12.82 0.25 -6.01
CA ALA A 15 -14.18 0.69 -6.33
C ALA A 15 -15.10 0.62 -5.10
N SER A 16 -15.03 -0.46 -4.32
CA SER A 16 -15.81 -0.61 -3.08
C SER A 16 -15.48 0.46 -2.04
N VAL A 17 -14.19 0.73 -1.81
CA VAL A 17 -13.75 1.77 -0.86
C VAL A 17 -14.15 3.16 -1.34
N ARG A 18 -14.04 3.46 -2.64
CA ARG A 18 -14.54 4.72 -3.21
C ARG A 18 -16.06 4.86 -3.07
N GLY A 19 -16.81 3.79 -3.35
CA GLY A 19 -18.28 3.78 -3.26
C GLY A 19 -18.81 4.00 -1.85
N SER A 20 -18.02 3.68 -0.82
CA SER A 20 -18.34 3.96 0.59
C SER A 20 -17.83 5.33 1.08
N GLY A 21 -17.23 6.14 0.21
CA GLY A 21 -16.62 7.43 0.57
C GLY A 21 -15.31 7.30 1.35
N GLY A 22 -14.73 6.10 1.40
CA GLY A 22 -13.50 5.82 2.13
C GLY A 22 -12.27 6.44 1.46
N LYS A 23 -11.41 7.07 2.27
CA LYS A 23 -10.13 7.62 1.80
C LYS A 23 -9.13 6.49 1.54
N ILE A 24 -8.55 6.47 0.34
CA ILE A 24 -7.50 5.53 -0.06
C ILE A 24 -6.16 6.24 0.05
N VAL A 25 -5.23 5.62 0.77
CA VAL A 25 -3.84 6.07 0.93
C VAL A 25 -2.95 5.16 0.09
N PHE A 26 -2.01 5.75 -0.63
CA PHE A 26 -1.05 5.02 -1.45
C PHE A 26 0.37 5.39 -1.07
N THR A 27 1.26 4.41 -1.05
CA THR A 27 2.70 4.62 -0.96
C THR A 27 3.43 3.51 -1.72
N ASN A 28 4.67 3.75 -2.11
CA ASN A 28 5.55 2.76 -2.71
C ASN A 28 6.90 2.70 -1.97
N GLY A 29 7.64 1.62 -2.18
CA GLY A 29 8.97 1.44 -1.59
C GLY A 29 9.55 0.06 -1.88
N CYS A 30 10.86 -0.08 -1.67
CA CYS A 30 11.56 -1.36 -1.82
C CYS A 30 11.34 -2.29 -0.61
N PHE A 31 11.21 -1.73 0.60
CA PHE A 31 10.88 -2.43 1.86
C PHE A 31 11.73 -3.68 2.17
N ASP A 32 12.93 -3.79 1.57
CA ASP A 32 13.77 -4.98 1.49
C ASP A 32 14.16 -5.56 2.87
N ILE A 33 14.43 -4.69 3.85
CA ILE A 33 14.51 -5.04 5.26
C ILE A 33 13.42 -4.26 5.99
N LEU A 34 12.32 -4.95 6.34
CA LEU A 34 11.24 -4.39 7.16
C LEU A 34 11.75 -4.09 8.58
N HIS A 35 12.42 -2.96 8.76
CA HIS A 35 12.85 -2.47 10.06
C HIS A 35 11.75 -1.63 10.72
N VAL A 36 11.94 -1.30 12.01
CA VAL A 36 10.97 -0.53 12.82
C VAL A 36 10.53 0.79 12.17
N GLY A 37 11.42 1.47 11.45
CA GLY A 37 11.06 2.66 10.66
C GLY A 37 9.94 2.41 9.62
N HIS A 38 10.01 1.33 8.83
CA HIS A 38 9.00 0.99 7.83
C HIS A 38 7.67 0.61 8.48
N THR A 39 7.68 -0.13 9.59
CA THR A 39 6.44 -0.48 10.30
C THR A 39 5.75 0.76 10.87
N ARG A 40 6.51 1.69 11.49
CA ARG A 40 5.98 2.97 11.98
C ARG A 40 5.46 3.84 10.84
N TYR A 41 6.16 3.86 9.72
CA TYR A 41 5.76 4.59 8.52
C TYR A 41 4.45 4.05 7.95
N LEU A 42 4.35 2.74 7.73
CA LEU A 42 3.14 2.09 7.20
C LEU A 42 1.97 2.17 8.19
N ALA A 43 2.22 2.11 9.49
CA ALA A 43 1.20 2.30 10.51
C ALA A 43 0.62 3.74 10.47
N GLN A 44 1.49 4.75 10.34
CA GLN A 44 1.04 6.13 10.16
C GLN A 44 0.27 6.29 8.85
N ALA A 45 0.78 5.76 7.73
CA ALA A 45 0.09 5.81 6.44
C ALA A 45 -1.29 5.14 6.51
N ARG A 46 -1.40 3.98 7.19
CA ARG A 46 -2.67 3.28 7.39
C ARG A 46 -3.68 4.10 8.19
N ALA A 47 -3.23 4.89 9.18
CA ALA A 47 -4.11 5.73 9.98
C ALA A 47 -4.73 6.90 9.20
N LEU A 48 -4.20 7.24 8.02
CA LEU A 48 -4.67 8.37 7.20
C LEU A 48 -5.88 8.05 6.31
N GLY A 49 -6.34 6.80 6.27
CA GLY A 49 -7.44 6.40 5.40
C GLY A 49 -8.05 5.04 5.74
N ALA A 50 -9.11 4.70 5.01
CA ALA A 50 -9.81 3.42 5.13
C ALA A 50 -9.01 2.25 4.52
N LEU A 51 -8.22 2.54 3.48
CA LEU A 51 -7.40 1.56 2.77
C LEU A 51 -5.98 2.11 2.55
N LEU A 52 -4.97 1.30 2.85
CA LEU A 52 -3.58 1.56 2.46
C LEU A 52 -3.17 0.59 1.35
N VAL A 53 -2.73 1.13 0.22
CA VAL A 53 -2.14 0.37 -0.89
C VAL A 53 -0.63 0.63 -0.89
N VAL A 54 0.16 -0.44 -0.89
CA VAL A 54 1.62 -0.37 -0.88
C VAL A 54 2.15 -0.99 -2.17
N GLY A 55 2.79 -0.17 -3.01
CA GLY A 55 3.55 -0.65 -4.16
C GLY A 55 4.93 -1.14 -3.72
N LEU A 56 5.20 -2.44 -3.90
CA LEU A 56 6.54 -2.98 -3.68
C LEU A 56 7.33 -2.86 -4.99
N ASN A 57 8.35 -2.01 -4.98
CA ASN A 57 9.26 -1.89 -6.12
C ASN A 57 10.40 -2.90 -5.94
N SER A 58 10.71 -3.67 -6.97
CA SER A 58 11.92 -4.48 -7.00
C SER A 58 13.16 -3.57 -7.07
N ASP A 59 14.25 -4.02 -6.44
CA ASP A 59 15.52 -3.31 -6.24
C ASP A 59 16.14 -2.70 -7.52
N GLU A 60 15.76 -3.20 -8.70
CA GLU A 60 16.17 -2.73 -10.03
C GLU A 60 15.84 -1.23 -10.29
N SER A 61 14.86 -0.64 -9.59
CA SER A 61 14.48 0.77 -9.78
C SER A 61 15.32 1.80 -9.00
N ILE A 62 16.31 1.36 -8.20
CA ILE A 62 17.11 2.25 -7.32
C ILE A 62 18.56 2.43 -7.79
N ARG A 63 19.01 1.76 -8.86
CA ARG A 63 20.34 1.99 -9.44
C ARG A 63 20.28 3.16 -10.43
N GLY A 64 20.65 4.34 -9.95
CA GLY A 64 21.06 5.48 -10.78
C GLY A 64 22.46 5.29 -11.37
#